data_AF-A0A352NY03-F1
#
_entry.id   AF-A0A352NY03-F1
#
_cell.length_a   1.000
_cell.length_b   1.000
_cell.length_c   1.000
_cell.angle_alpha   90.00
_cell.angle_beta   90.00
_cell.angle_gamma   90.00
#
_symmetry.space_group_name_H-M   'P 1'
#
loop_
_entity.id
_entity.type
_entity.pdbx_description
1 polymer ?
#
loop_
_entity_poly.entity_id
_entity_poly.type
_entity_poly.pdbx_seq_one_letter_code
_entity_poly.pdbx_strand_id
1 'polypeptide(L)'
;MFKEEKVNEVKAKKKEWEEGTLKKTVTRFPERKKSFKTTSGIEVKRLYTPEDVQNLDYNEKLSFPGEYPYTRGVQPTMYRGKLWTMRQYAGFATAEESNKRYKYLLSQGQTGLS
;
A
#
# COMPACT_ATOMS: atom_id res chain seq x y z
N MET A 1 -11.04 -15.48 7.14
CA MET A 1 -9.61 -15.11 6.99
C MET A 1 -8.75 -15.58 8.15
N PHE A 2 -9.24 -15.49 9.40
CA PHE A 2 -8.60 -16.08 10.58
C PHE A 2 -9.62 -16.87 11.39
N LYS A 3 -9.18 -17.90 12.12
CA LYS A 3 -10.04 -18.58 13.10
C LYS A 3 -10.30 -17.64 14.27
N GLU A 4 -11.54 -17.57 14.74
CA GLU A 4 -11.96 -16.65 15.81
C GLU A 4 -11.15 -16.84 17.10
N GLU A 5 -10.87 -18.08 17.47
CA GLU A 5 -10.00 -18.42 18.60
C GLU A 5 -8.62 -17.75 18.51
N LYS A 6 -8.03 -17.73 17.30
CA LYS A 6 -6.71 -17.13 17.10
C LYS A 6 -6.75 -15.61 17.14
N VAL A 7 -7.83 -15.01 16.66
CA VAL A 7 -8.05 -13.56 16.76
C VAL A 7 -8.18 -13.15 18.23
N ASN A 8 -8.93 -13.90 19.01
CA ASN A 8 -9.11 -13.66 20.44
C ASN A 8 -7.80 -13.83 21.23
N GLU A 9 -6.99 -14.84 20.91
CA GLU A 9 -5.65 -15.02 21.48
C GLU A 9 -4.75 -13.80 21.20
N VAL A 10 -4.71 -13.34 19.95
CA VAL A 10 -3.92 -12.16 19.56
C VAL A 10 -4.41 -10.90 20.26
N LYS A 11 -5.73 -10.73 20.37
CA LYS A 11 -6.35 -9.61 21.08
C LYS A 11 -5.95 -9.58 22.56
N ALA A 12 -5.97 -10.72 23.24
CA ALA A 12 -5.53 -10.83 24.62
C ALA A 12 -4.04 -10.49 24.77
N LYS A 13 -3.18 -11.05 23.90
CA LYS A 13 -1.74 -10.76 23.90
C LYS A 13 -1.42 -9.30 23.59
N LYS A 14 -2.17 -8.68 22.69
CA LYS A 14 -2.05 -7.25 22.38
C LYS A 14 -2.36 -6.40 23.61
N LYS A 15 -3.42 -6.73 24.37
CA LYS A 15 -3.75 -6.04 25.61
C LYS A 15 -2.66 -6.17 26.68
N GLU A 16 -2.13 -7.38 26.87
CA GLU A 16 -0.98 -7.61 27.78
C GLU A 16 0.22 -6.75 27.40
N TRP A 17 0.52 -6.64 26.10
CA TRP A 17 1.60 -5.81 25.60
C TRP A 17 1.32 -4.31 25.80
N GLU A 18 0.09 -3.85 25.57
CA GLU A 18 -0.34 -2.45 25.77
C GLU A 18 -0.19 -2.02 27.23
N GLU A 19 -0.64 -2.85 28.17
CA GLU A 19 -0.62 -2.57 29.61
C GLU A 19 0.78 -2.78 30.22
N GLY A 20 1.57 -3.69 29.65
CA GLY A 20 2.90 -4.03 30.12
C GLY A 20 3.99 -3.26 29.39
N THR A 21 4.54 -3.88 28.34
CA THR A 21 5.73 -3.42 27.62
C THR A 21 5.56 -2.00 27.06
N LEU A 22 4.43 -1.72 26.44
CA LEU A 22 4.18 -0.42 25.81
C LEU A 22 4.04 0.68 26.85
N LYS A 23 3.18 0.49 27.87
CA LYS A 23 2.95 1.49 28.92
C LYS A 23 4.25 1.88 29.63
N LYS A 24 5.08 0.89 30.00
CA LYS A 24 6.39 1.14 30.62
C LYS A 24 7.27 2.07 29.78
N THR A 25 7.33 1.81 28.47
CA THR A 25 8.14 2.62 27.56
C THR A 25 7.53 4.01 27.35
N VAL A 26 6.24 4.12 27.08
CA VAL A 26 5.58 5.42 26.79
C VAL A 26 5.59 6.36 28.01
N THR A 27 5.49 5.81 29.23
CA THR A 27 5.62 6.61 30.46
C THR A 27 7.03 7.18 30.63
N ARG A 28 8.07 6.42 30.27
CA ARG A 28 9.47 6.88 30.37
C ARG A 28 9.87 7.77 29.19
N PHE A 29 9.39 7.43 28.00
CA PHE A 29 9.73 8.05 26.73
C PHE A 29 8.43 8.23 25.91
N PRO A 30 7.78 9.39 26.02
CA PRO A 30 6.54 9.64 25.29
C PRO A 30 6.77 9.66 23.79
N GLU A 31 5.74 9.30 23.04
CA GLU A 31 5.78 9.38 21.59
C GLU A 31 5.81 10.83 21.11
N ARG A 32 6.36 11.04 19.90
CA ARG A 32 6.55 12.37 19.30
C ARG A 32 5.26 13.14 19.06
N LYS A 33 4.13 12.44 18.92
CA LYS A 33 2.81 13.01 18.64
C LYS A 33 1.77 12.25 19.44
N LYS A 34 0.68 12.93 19.80
CA LYS A 34 -0.48 12.31 20.45
C LYS A 34 -1.22 11.35 19.50
N SER A 35 -1.29 11.66 18.22
CA SER A 35 -1.83 10.79 17.17
C SER A 35 -0.99 10.88 15.90
N PHE A 36 -0.92 9.76 15.18
CA PHE A 36 -0.24 9.66 13.90
C PHE A 36 -1.29 9.61 12.80
N LYS A 37 -1.15 10.46 11.79
CA LYS A 37 -2.09 10.54 10.67
C LYS A 37 -1.33 10.52 9.35
N THR A 38 -1.94 9.95 8.32
CA THR A 38 -1.47 10.09 6.93
C THR A 38 -1.61 11.54 6.46
N THR A 39 -1.03 11.87 5.30
CA THR A 39 -1.20 13.19 4.67
C THR A 39 -2.65 13.50 4.33
N SER A 40 -3.49 12.48 4.13
CA SER A 40 -4.93 12.61 3.92
C SER A 40 -5.74 12.68 5.23
N GLY A 41 -5.08 12.72 6.39
CA GLY A 41 -5.74 12.85 7.70
C GLY A 41 -6.26 11.55 8.31
N ILE A 42 -5.99 10.39 7.71
CA ILE A 42 -6.43 9.08 8.22
C ILE A 42 -5.56 8.71 9.42
N GLU A 43 -6.17 8.36 10.54
CA GLU A 43 -5.46 7.93 11.75
C GLU A 43 -4.78 6.57 11.55
N VAL A 44 -3.51 6.49 11.95
CA VAL A 44 -2.68 5.30 11.87
C VAL A 44 -2.50 4.75 13.27
N LYS A 45 -3.03 3.54 13.51
CA LYS A 45 -2.84 2.83 14.78
C LYS A 45 -1.36 2.48 14.96
N ARG A 46 -0.93 2.37 16.22
CA ARG A 46 0.43 1.93 16.57
C ARG A 46 0.78 0.55 16.01
N LEU A 47 -0.21 -0.35 15.98
CA LEU A 47 -0.07 -1.72 15.53
C LEU A 47 -1.39 -2.21 14.93
N TYR A 48 -1.30 -2.84 13.75
CA TYR A 48 -2.39 -3.57 13.12
C TYR A 48 -2.15 -5.07 13.27
N THR A 49 -3.22 -5.81 13.50
CA THR A 49 -3.25 -7.23 13.87
C THR A 49 -4.36 -7.95 13.11
N PRO A 50 -4.46 -9.30 13.17
CA PRO A 50 -5.60 -10.02 12.62
C PRO A 50 -6.97 -9.53 13.09
N GLU A 51 -7.08 -8.96 14.30
CA GLU A 51 -8.32 -8.32 14.79
C GLU A 51 -8.80 -7.19 13.87
N ASP A 52 -7.87 -6.44 13.28
CA ASP A 52 -8.17 -5.26 12.45
C ASP A 52 -8.75 -5.63 11.07
N VAL A 53 -8.65 -6.91 10.67
CA VAL A 53 -9.16 -7.43 9.40
C VAL A 53 -10.09 -8.63 9.59
N GLN A 54 -10.54 -8.90 10.82
CA GLN A 54 -11.33 -10.09 11.15
C GLN A 54 -12.67 -10.14 10.40
N ASN A 55 -13.29 -8.98 10.17
CA ASN A 55 -14.58 -8.82 9.49
C ASN A 55 -14.44 -8.57 7.98
N LEU A 56 -13.23 -8.67 7.43
CA LEU A 56 -13.01 -8.49 6.01
C LEU A 56 -13.47 -9.74 5.26
N ASP A 57 -14.47 -9.60 4.39
CA ASP A 57 -14.77 -10.63 3.40
C ASP A 57 -13.67 -10.61 2.33
N TYR A 58 -12.88 -11.68 2.30
CA TYR A 58 -11.77 -11.81 1.37
C TYR A 58 -12.25 -11.82 -0.09
N ASN A 59 -13.29 -12.59 -0.39
CA ASN A 59 -13.74 -12.77 -1.77
C ASN A 59 -14.45 -11.51 -2.28
N GLU A 60 -15.20 -10.82 -1.42
CA GLU A 60 -15.91 -9.60 -1.81
C GLU A 60 -14.99 -8.39 -1.90
N LYS A 61 -14.06 -8.20 -0.95
CA LYS A 61 -13.25 -6.97 -0.85
C LYS A 61 -11.88 -7.06 -1.51
N LEU A 62 -11.26 -8.25 -1.52
CA LEU A 62 -9.92 -8.44 -2.11
C LEU A 62 -10.00 -9.17 -3.45
N SER A 63 -10.68 -10.31 -3.48
CA SER A 63 -10.80 -11.21 -4.65
C SER A 63 -9.44 -11.59 -5.26
N PHE A 64 -9.45 -12.08 -6.49
CA PHE A 64 -8.27 -12.45 -7.27
C PHE A 64 -7.91 -11.36 -8.30
N PRO A 65 -6.63 -11.20 -8.67
CA PRO A 65 -6.25 -10.27 -9.74
C PRO A 65 -6.99 -10.58 -11.05
N GLY A 66 -7.45 -9.55 -11.74
CA GLY A 66 -8.25 -9.70 -12.97
C GLY A 66 -9.75 -9.96 -12.74
N GLU A 67 -10.21 -10.02 -11.49
CA GLU A 67 -11.62 -10.19 -11.13
C GLU A 67 -12.11 -9.02 -10.26
N TYR A 68 -13.40 -8.69 -10.36
CA TYR A 68 -14.03 -7.69 -9.48
C TYR A 68 -13.79 -8.05 -7.99
N PRO A 69 -13.50 -7.08 -7.10
CA PRO A 69 -13.45 -5.64 -7.30
C PRO A 69 -12.10 -5.09 -7.78
N TYR A 70 -11.22 -5.95 -8.30
CA TYR A 70 -9.90 -5.61 -8.84
C TYR A 70 -8.93 -5.00 -7.81
N THR A 71 -9.20 -5.16 -6.51
CA THR A 71 -8.34 -4.66 -5.43
C THR A 71 -6.91 -5.19 -5.56
N ARG A 72 -6.74 -6.42 -6.06
CA ARG A 72 -5.41 -7.04 -6.27
C ARG A 72 -4.82 -6.82 -7.68
N GLY A 73 -5.44 -5.98 -8.50
CA GLY A 73 -5.00 -5.65 -9.84
C GLY A 73 -6.05 -6.00 -10.91
N VAL A 74 -6.05 -5.23 -12.00
CA VAL A 74 -7.01 -5.37 -13.11
C VAL A 74 -6.64 -6.45 -14.13
N GLN A 75 -5.45 -7.05 -14.03
CA GLN A 75 -4.98 -8.11 -14.92
C GLN A 75 -4.63 -9.36 -14.11
N PRO A 76 -4.94 -10.58 -14.59
CA PRO A 76 -4.69 -11.82 -13.84
C PRO A 76 -3.20 -12.12 -13.63
N THR A 77 -2.35 -11.74 -14.59
CA THR A 77 -0.89 -12.02 -14.52
C THR A 77 -0.07 -10.81 -14.07
N MET A 78 -0.67 -9.61 -14.02
CA MET A 78 -0.01 -8.34 -13.75
C MET A 78 1.38 -8.27 -14.43
N TYR A 79 2.41 -7.90 -13.66
CA TYR A 79 3.77 -7.66 -14.15
C TYR A 79 4.60 -8.92 -14.40
N ARG A 80 4.06 -10.12 -14.08
CA ARG A 80 4.66 -11.38 -14.56
C ARG A 80 4.40 -11.59 -16.05
N GLY A 81 3.28 -11.05 -16.57
CA GLY A 81 2.94 -11.11 -17.99
C GLY A 81 3.47 -9.90 -18.77
N LYS A 82 3.18 -8.68 -18.30
CA LYS A 82 3.63 -7.44 -18.95
C LYS A 82 3.96 -6.39 -17.91
N LEU A 83 5.17 -5.83 -17.97
CA LEU A 83 5.58 -4.71 -17.11
C LEU A 83 4.67 -3.49 -17.32
N TRP A 84 4.64 -2.60 -16.34
CA TRP A 84 3.98 -1.30 -16.52
C TRP A 84 4.63 -0.52 -17.66
N THR A 85 3.89 0.41 -18.26
CA THR A 85 4.47 1.29 -19.27
C THR A 85 5.38 2.29 -18.59
N MET A 86 6.68 2.22 -18.85
CA MET A 86 7.59 3.31 -18.47
C MET A 86 7.29 4.50 -19.39
N ARG A 87 6.74 5.58 -18.84
CA ARG A 87 6.25 6.75 -19.57
C ARG A 87 6.63 8.02 -18.84
N GLN A 88 7.78 8.60 -19.21
CA GLN A 88 8.19 9.90 -18.72
C GLN A 88 7.43 10.98 -19.48
N TYR A 89 6.82 11.90 -18.72
CA TYR A 89 6.36 13.17 -19.27
C TYR A 89 7.56 13.94 -19.80
N ALA A 90 7.53 14.27 -21.09
CA ALA A 90 8.59 14.98 -21.75
C ALA A 90 8.01 15.88 -22.85
N GLY A 91 8.55 17.08 -22.98
CA GLY A 91 8.12 18.02 -23.99
C GLY A 91 8.95 19.28 -23.90
N PHE A 92 9.16 19.91 -25.05
CA PHE A 92 9.84 21.18 -25.19
C PHE A 92 8.99 22.13 -26.04
N ALA A 93 9.45 23.37 -26.18
CA ALA A 93 8.68 24.44 -26.81
C ALA A 93 8.22 24.07 -28.24
N THR A 94 9.09 23.47 -29.05
CA THR A 94 8.72 23.05 -30.42
C THR A 94 8.47 21.55 -30.54
N ALA A 95 7.75 21.19 -31.61
CA ALA A 95 7.51 19.80 -31.96
C ALA A 95 8.80 19.04 -32.29
N GLU A 96 9.78 19.69 -32.95
CA GLU A 96 11.04 19.04 -33.31
C GLU A 96 11.89 18.72 -32.07
N GLU A 97 11.96 19.65 -31.11
CA GLU A 97 12.68 19.45 -29.86
C GLU A 97 12.05 18.34 -29.02
N SER A 98 10.72 18.33 -28.94
CA SER A 98 9.97 17.26 -28.28
C SER A 98 10.21 15.92 -28.97
N ASN A 99 10.20 15.86 -30.30
CA ASN A 99 10.49 14.64 -31.07
C ASN A 99 11.91 14.11 -30.79
N LYS A 100 12.90 15.00 -30.73
CA LYS A 100 14.29 14.64 -30.39
C LYS A 100 14.36 14.02 -28.98
N ARG A 101 13.64 14.60 -28.01
CA ARG A 101 13.57 14.07 -26.64
C ARG A 101 12.88 12.71 -26.59
N TYR A 102 11.78 12.52 -27.30
CA TYR A 102 11.07 11.25 -27.36
C TYR A 102 11.95 10.13 -27.94
N LYS A 103 12.65 10.39 -29.05
CA LYS A 103 13.59 9.42 -29.64
C LYS A 103 14.70 9.04 -28.68
N TYR A 104 15.27 10.03 -27.97
CA TYR A 104 16.25 9.77 -26.92
C TYR A 104 15.68 8.88 -25.81
N LEU A 105 14.48 9.19 -25.31
CA LEU A 105 13.87 8.41 -24.23
C LEU A 105 13.56 6.97 -24.64
N LEU A 106 13.07 6.75 -25.85
CA LEU A 106 12.88 5.40 -26.41
C LEU A 106 14.21 4.64 -26.46
N SER A 107 15.31 5.28 -26.85
CA SER A 107 16.63 4.64 -26.87
C SER A 107 17.16 4.31 -25.47
N GLN A 108 16.65 4.97 -24.43
CA GLN A 108 16.96 4.68 -23.02
C GLN A 108 15.99 3.66 -22.38
N GLY A 109 15.12 3.02 -23.17
CA GLY A 109 14.22 1.96 -22.68
C GLY A 109 12.85 2.43 -22.21
N GLN A 110 12.46 3.68 -22.49
CA GLN A 110 11.08 4.12 -22.31
C GLN A 110 10.14 3.35 -23.26
N THR A 111 8.96 2.95 -22.80
CA THR A 111 8.02 2.11 -23.56
C THR A 111 6.70 2.82 -23.90
N GLY A 112 6.53 4.08 -23.51
CA GLY A 112 5.40 4.92 -23.93
C GLY A 112 5.75 6.40 -23.83
N LEU A 113 5.18 7.27 -24.67
CA LEU A 113 5.50 8.70 -24.74
C LEU A 113 4.38 9.55 -24.12
N SER A 114 4.71 10.60 -23.37
CA SER A 114 3.74 11.56 -22.85
C SER A 114 4.30 12.96 -22.80
#